data_AF-A0AAP0IRV7-F1
#
_entry.id   AF-A0AAP0IRV7-F1
#
_cell.length_a   1.000
_cell.length_b   1.000
_cell.length_c   1.000
_cell.angle_alpha   90.00
_cell.angle_beta   90.00
_cell.angle_gamma   90.00
#
_symmetry.space_group_name_H-M   'P 1'
#
loop_
_entity.id
_entity.type
_entity.pdbx_description
1 polymer ?
#
loop_
_entity_poly.entity_id
_entity_poly.type
_entity_poly.pdbx_seq_one_letter_code
_entity_poly.pdbx_strand_id
1 'polypeptide(L)' 'MERLKLGEAVDIPNYDFKSHTKEPGRKVNPSDVIILEGLLVLHEPRVRNLMNMKIFVDTGSSLNFLAYVIWYMIT' A
#
# COMPACT_ATOMS: atom_id res chain seq x y z
N MET A 1 3.25 -7.46 6.50
CA MET A 1 2.41 -6.56 7.31
C MET A 1 2.38 -6.94 8.77
N GLU A 2 2.06 -8.17 9.13
CA GLU A 2 2.11 -8.63 10.54
C GLU A 2 3.46 -8.31 11.21
N ARG A 3 4.58 -8.61 10.55
CA ARG A 3 5.94 -8.26 11.01
C ARG A 3 6.15 -6.75 11.26
N LEU A 4 5.64 -5.89 10.37
CA LEU A 4 5.72 -4.45 10.55
C LEU A 4 4.88 -3.98 11.75
N LYS A 5 3.74 -4.62 12.03
CA LYS A 5 2.93 -4.35 13.24
C LYS A 5 3.64 -4.81 14.52
N LEU A 6 4.51 -5.82 14.42
CA LEU A 6 5.35 -6.31 15.53
C LEU A 6 6.63 -5.49 15.73
N GLY A 7 6.85 -4.41 14.98
CA GLY A 7 8.06 -3.60 15.07
C GLY A 7 9.27 -4.22 14.36
N GLU A 8 9.06 -5.19 13.47
CA GLU A 8 10.13 -5.79 12.69
C GLU A 8 10.25 -5.17 11.30
N ALA A 9 11.49 -4.89 10.89
CA ALA A 9 11.76 -4.47 9.52
C ALA A 9 11.52 -5.61 8.52
N VAL A 10 11.02 -5.26 7.34
CA VAL A 10 10.75 -6.21 6.25
C VAL A 10 11.36 -5.71 4.94
N ASP A 11 11.80 -6.64 4.11
CA ASP A 11 12.23 -6.31 2.75
C ASP A 11 11.02 -6.35 1.80
N ILE A 12 10.84 -5.26 1.07
CA ILE A 12 9.76 -5.10 0.09
C ILE A 12 10.38 -5.02 -1.30
N PRO A 13 9.92 -5.82 -2.28
CA PRO A 13 10.43 -5.72 -3.64
C PRO A 13 10.16 -4.31 -4.19
N ASN A 14 11.16 -3.73 -4.85
CA ASN A 14 10.97 -2.49 -5.58
C ASN A 14 10.63 -2.82 -7.04
N TYR A 15 9.54 -2.25 -7.55
CA TYR A 15 9.13 -2.44 -8.94
C TYR A 15 9.33 -1.14 -9.70
N ASP A 16 10.20 -1.17 -10.70
CA ASP A 16 10.37 -0.03 -11.59
C ASP A 16 9.34 -0.12 -12.73
N PHE A 17 8.35 0.78 -12.68
CA PHE A 17 7.32 0.90 -13.72
C PHE A 17 7.86 1.33 -15.08
N LYS A 18 9.05 1.94 -15.15
CA LYS A 18 9.65 2.34 -16.44
C LYS A 18 10.25 1.13 -17.14
N SER A 19 11.15 0.42 -16.46
CA SER A 19 11.84 -0.74 -17.04
C SER A 19 11.03 -2.03 -16.97
N HIS A 20 9.92 -2.05 -16.23
CA HIS A 20 9.12 -3.26 -15.95
C HIS A 20 9.95 -4.37 -15.28
N THR A 21 11.05 -4.02 -14.63
CA THR A 21 11.95 -4.96 -13.95
C THR A 21 11.77 -4.91 -12.42
N LYS A 22 12.11 -6.03 -11.78
CA LYS A 22 12.22 -6.09 -10.31
C LYS A 22 13.60 -5.60 -9.93
N GLU A 23 13.64 -4.51 -9.19
CA GLU A 23 14.86 -4.00 -8.58
C GLU A 23 15.16 -4.72 -7.25
N PRO A 24 16.39 -4.61 -6.72
CA PRO A 24 16.71 -5.09 -5.38
C PRO A 24 15.68 -4.59 -4.36
N GLY A 25 15.21 -5.49 -3.50
CA GLY A 25 14.24 -5.14 -2.48
C GLY A 25 14.78 -4.05 -1.56
N ARG A 26 13.90 -3.14 -1.14
CA ARG A 26 14.23 -2.12 -0.14
C ARG A 26 13.80 -2.58 1.24
N LYS A 27 14.64 -2.31 2.24
CA LYS A 27 14.29 -2.53 3.63
C LYS A 27 13.34 -1.43 4.09
N VAL A 28 12.18 -1.83 4.61
CA VAL A 28 11.21 -0.93 5.23
C VAL A 28 11.22 -1.18 6.72
N ASN A 29 11.56 -0.14 7.47
CA ASN A 29 11.52 -0.15 8.92
C ASN A 29 10.07 0.02 9.40
N PRO A 30 9.74 -0.49 10.60
CA PRO A 30 8.47 -0.16 11.24
C PRO A 30 8.37 1.36 11.42
N SER A 31 7.15 1.86 11.41
CA SER A 31 6.85 3.27 11.64
C SER A 31 5.51 3.36 12.35
N ASP A 32 5.34 4.39 13.17
CA ASP A 32 4.09 4.65 13.89
C ASP A 32 2.91 4.83 12.94
N VAL A 33 3.19 5.20 11.68
CA VAL A 33 2.23 5.29 10.58
C VAL A 33 2.81 4.67 9.32
N ILE A 34 2.07 3.72 8.75
CA ILE A 34 2.35 3.14 7.44
C ILE A 34 1.18 3.48 6.52
N ILE A 35 1.45 3.83 5.27
CA ILE A 35 0.42 4.12 4.28
C ILE A 35 0.48 3.06 3.18
N LEU A 36 -0.67 2.46 2.87
CA LEU A 36 -0.83 1.54 1.75
C LEU A 36 -1.65 2.20 0.66
N GLU A 37 -0.99 2.46 -0.46
CA GLU A 37 -1.62 3.04 -1.65
C GLU A 37 -1.61 2.05 -2.82
N GLY A 38 -2.60 2.16 -3.70
CA GLY A 38 -2.71 1.35 -4.90
C GLY A 38 -4.14 0.89 -5.21
N LEU A 39 -4.35 0.50 -6.46
CA LEU A 39 -5.66 0.17 -7.00
C LEU A 39 -6.34 -1.03 -6.31
N LEU A 40 -5.55 -2.03 -5.91
CA LEU A 40 -6.05 -3.31 -5.38
C LEU A 40 -5.77 -3.51 -3.88
N VAL A 41 -5.35 -2.46 -3.18
CA VAL A 41 -4.97 -2.55 -1.76
C VAL A 41 -6.13 -3.07 -0.89
N LEU A 42 -7.37 -2.75 -1.25
CA LEU A 42 -8.57 -3.20 -0.54
C LEU A 42 -9.17 -4.50 -1.08
N HIS A 43 -8.62 -5.10 -2.13
CA HIS A 43 -9.18 -6.31 -2.76
C HIS A 43 -9.07 -7.54 -1.85
N GLU A 44 -7.90 -7.76 -1.26
CA GLU A 44 -7.60 -8.95 -0.44
C GLU A 44 -8.13 -8.80 0.99
N PRO A 45 -9.07 -9.64 1.46
CA PRO A 45 -9.65 -9.53 2.80
C PRO A 45 -8.60 -9.62 3.91
N ARG A 46 -7.56 -10.45 3.75
CA ARG A 46 -6.51 -10.59 4.76
C ARG A 46 -5.76 -9.28 5.00
N VAL A 47 -5.44 -8.54 3.95
CA VAL A 47 -4.74 -7.24 4.06
C VAL A 47 -5.71 -6.19 4.61
N ARG A 48 -6.95 -6.18 4.14
CA ARG A 48 -8.01 -5.28 4.61
C ARG A 48 -8.28 -5.42 6.12
N ASN A 49 -8.19 -6.63 6.65
CA ASN A 49 -8.40 -6.89 8.08
C ASN A 49 -7.24 -6.40 8.96
N LEU A 50 -6.07 -6.16 8.39
CA LEU A 50 -4.90 -5.62 9.10
C LEU A 50 -4.89 -4.08 9.18
N MET A 51 -5.75 -3.41 8.39
CA MET A 51 -5.83 -1.95 8.32
C MET A 51 -6.83 -1.38 9.34
N ASN A 52 -6.42 -0.31 10.00
CA ASN A 52 -7.25 0.36 11.01
C ASN A 52 -8.23 1.36 10.40
N MET A 53 -7.91 1.94 9.25
CA MET A 53 -8.77 2.85 8.49
C MET A 53 -8.94 2.34 7.05
N LYS A 54 -10.09 2.64 6.41
CA LYS A 54 -10.53 2.26 5.05
C LYS A 54 -11.13 3.46 4.32
N ILE A 55 -10.42 4.02 3.33
CA ILE A 55 -10.81 5.13 2.48
C ILE A 55 -10.79 4.65 1.03
N PHE A 56 -11.91 4.84 0.34
CA PHE A 56 -12.04 4.59 -1.09
C PHE A 56 -12.46 5.89 -1.76
N VAL A 57 -11.71 6.29 -2.77
CA VAL A 57 -12.02 7.49 -3.56
C VAL A 57 -12.60 7.02 -4.88
N ASP A 58 -13.90 7.29 -5.07
CA ASP A 58 -14.60 7.05 -6.33
C ASP A 58 -14.60 8.33 -7.16
N THR A 59 -13.78 8.37 -8.21
CA THR A 59 -13.79 9.47 -9.18
C THR A 59 -14.79 9.15 -10.28
N GLY A 60 -16.03 9.63 -10.07
CA GLY A 60 -17.13 9.53 -11.03
C GLY A 60 -16.70 9.92 -12.45
N SER A 61 -16.89 8.98 -13.36
CA SER A 61 -16.39 8.97 -14.73
C SER A 61 -16.72 10.22 -15.56
N SER A 62 -15.69 10.92 -16.01
CA SER A 62 -15.72 11.67 -17.28
C SER A 62 -14.36 11.76 -17.98
N LEU A 63 -13.23 11.57 -17.30
CA LEU A 63 -11.94 11.45 -17.99
C LEU A 63 -10.91 10.70 -17.12
N ASN A 64 -10.46 9.54 -17.62
CA ASN A 64 -9.21 8.85 -17.28
C ASN A 64 -9.09 8.09 -15.93
N PHE A 65 -9.67 6.89 -15.94
CA PHE A 65 -9.04 5.57 -15.64
C PHE A 65 -8.18 5.31 -14.39
N LEU A 66 -8.00 6.22 -13.43
CA LEU A 66 -7.27 5.91 -12.19
C LEU A 66 -8.01 6.46 -10.97
N ALA A 67 -8.59 5.54 -10.18
CA ALA A 67 -8.96 5.84 -8.80
C ALA A 67 -7.66 6.06 -8.01
N TYR A 68 -7.36 7.31 -7.67
CA TYR A 68 -6.22 7.64 -6.83
C TYR A 68 -6.60 7.44 -5.36
N VAL A 69 -5.81 6.62 -4.68
CA VAL A 69 -6.05 6.11 -3.34
C VAL A 69 -5.09 6.84 -2.39
N ILE A 70 -5.48 8.02 -1.89
CA ILE A 70 -4.68 8.84 -0.96
C ILE A 70 -5.04 8.47 0.48
N TRP A 71 -4.05 8.20 1.33
CA TRP A 71 -4.29 7.68 2.67
C TRP A 71 -3.44 8.28 3.78
N TYR A 72 -4.10 8.48 4.93
CA TYR A 72 -3.51 8.78 6.23
C TYR A 72 -3.67 7.56 7.17
N MET A 73 -2.65 7.38 8.02
CA MET A 73 -2.60 6.64 9.30
C MET A 73 -2.84 5.12 9.33
N ILE A 74 -1.84 4.38 9.81
CA ILE A 74 -1.95 3.03 10.40
C ILE A 74 -1.44 3.13 11.84
N THR A 75 -2.18 2.56 12.80
CA THR A 75 -1.58 1.79 13.89
C THR A 75 -1.84 0.31 13.64
#